data_AF-A0A814XCA7-F1
#
_entry.id   AF-A0A814XCA7-F1
#
_cell.length_a   1.000
_cell.length_b   1.000
_cell.length_c   1.000
_cell.angle_alpha   90.00
_cell.angle_beta   90.00
_cell.angle_gamma   90.00
#
_symmetry.space_group_name_H-M   'P 1'
#
loop_
_entity.id
_entity.type
_entity.pdbx_description
1 polymer ?
#
loop_
_entity_poly.entity_id
_entity_poly.type
_entity_poly.pdbx_seq_one_letter_code
_entity_poly.pdbx_strand_id
1 'polypeptide(L)'
;MSDEVDDLSFPNAVITRLMNEALEGSPTISKEARAAMSRAALTFILYISTTANQYASSAKRKTVTVQDIFKALQSNQFDMLVEPLQEALKDYQEQTRKKKEESAKKQQNQPESTVENDENDEIENEVENEDNEPVVE
;
A
#
# COMPACT_ATOMS: atom_id res chain seq x y z
N MET A 1 -6.82 17.62 16.16
CA MET A 1 -6.95 17.17 14.75
C MET A 1 -5.78 17.60 13.87
N SER A 2 -4.87 18.47 14.33
CA SER A 2 -3.64 18.79 13.57
C SER A 2 -2.56 17.70 13.66
N ASP A 3 -2.57 16.89 14.72
CA ASP A 3 -1.46 15.95 15.01
C ASP A 3 -1.42 14.74 14.06
N GLU A 4 -2.55 14.18 13.63
CA GLU A 4 -2.58 13.01 12.73
C GLU A 4 -2.05 13.29 11.31
N VAL A 5 -2.22 14.53 10.82
CA VAL A 5 -1.75 14.90 9.48
C VAL A 5 -0.23 15.08 9.47
N ASP A 6 0.35 15.51 10.59
CA ASP A 6 1.79 15.69 10.73
C ASP A 6 2.52 14.35 10.89
N ASP A 7 1.90 13.35 11.53
CA ASP A 7 2.44 11.98 11.63
C ASP A 7 2.51 11.25 10.27
N LEU A 8 1.63 11.60 9.34
CA LEU A 8 1.59 11.03 7.98
C LEU A 8 2.41 11.83 6.97
N SER A 9 3.23 12.78 7.42
CA SER A 9 4.01 13.64 6.54
C SER A 9 5.20 12.91 5.91
N PHE A 10 5.43 13.15 4.62
CA PHE A 10 6.56 12.57 3.90
C PHE A 10 7.86 13.30 4.26
N PRO A 11 9.02 12.61 4.24
CA PRO A 11 10.30 13.29 4.44
C PRO A 11 10.51 14.41 3.41
N ASN A 12 10.75 15.63 3.90
CA ASN A 12 10.91 16.82 3.06
C ASN A 12 11.97 16.65 1.96
N ALA A 13 13.03 15.88 2.23
CA ALA A 13 14.08 15.59 1.26
C ALA A 13 13.55 14.81 0.05
N VAL A 14 12.66 13.84 0.27
CA VAL A 14 12.07 13.01 -0.80
C VAL A 14 11.14 13.87 -1.66
N ILE A 15 10.28 14.66 -1.03
CA ILE A 15 9.38 15.58 -1.76
C ILE A 15 10.18 16.57 -2.61
N THR A 16 11.23 17.18 -2.03
CA THR A 16 12.08 18.14 -2.75
C THR A 16 12.79 17.48 -3.93
N ARG A 17 13.28 16.24 -3.77
CA ARG A 17 13.94 15.50 -4.84
C ARG A 17 12.97 15.23 -6.00
N LEU A 18 11.79 14.69 -5.69
CA LEU A 18 10.77 14.37 -6.70
C LEU A 18 10.27 15.62 -7.44
N MET A 19 10.07 16.73 -6.73
CA MET A 19 9.69 17.99 -7.36
C MET A 19 10.77 18.53 -8.30
N ASN A 20 12.06 18.40 -7.94
CA ASN A 20 13.16 18.80 -8.82
C ASN A 20 13.34 17.83 -10.00
N GLU A 21 13.06 16.54 -9.84
CA GLU A 21 13.07 15.57 -10.95
C GLU A 21 11.95 15.86 -11.96
N ALA A 22 10.80 16.37 -11.49
CA ALA A 22 9.67 16.74 -12.33
C ALA A 22 9.82 18.12 -13.02
N LEU A 23 10.75 18.96 -12.57
CA LEU A 23 10.94 20.33 -13.04
C LEU A 23 12.31 20.51 -13.69
N GLU A 24 12.34 21.04 -14.90
CA GLU A 24 13.60 21.40 -15.56
C GLU A 24 14.30 22.56 -14.81
N GLY A 25 15.64 22.51 -14.72
CA GLY A 25 16.43 23.65 -14.23
C GLY A 25 16.53 23.83 -12.72
N SER A 26 16.17 22.82 -11.90
CA SER A 26 16.36 22.81 -10.44
C SER A 26 15.90 24.10 -9.73
N PRO A 27 14.62 24.47 -9.85
CA PRO A 27 14.12 25.72 -9.27
C PRO A 27 14.18 25.70 -7.73
N THR A 28 14.26 26.89 -7.14
CA THR A 28 14.14 27.01 -5.68
C THR A 28 12.68 26.81 -5.27
N ILE A 29 12.41 25.75 -4.50
CA ILE A 29 11.06 25.39 -4.04
C ILE A 29 10.81 25.95 -2.63
N SER A 30 9.73 26.71 -2.45
CA SER A 30 9.34 27.29 -1.15
C SER A 30 8.98 26.20 -0.13
N LYS A 31 8.92 26.57 1.16
CA LYS A 31 8.51 25.64 2.22
C LYS A 31 7.02 25.29 2.09
N GLU A 32 6.22 26.27 1.71
CA GLU A 32 4.77 26.18 1.54
C GLU A 32 4.41 25.25 0.38
N ALA A 33 5.15 25.32 -0.74
CA ALA A 33 4.94 24.43 -1.88
C ALA A 33 5.24 22.97 -1.51
N ARG A 34 6.32 22.71 -0.76
CA ARG A 34 6.65 21.36 -0.27
C ARG A 34 5.58 20.83 0.68
N ALA A 35 5.10 21.65 1.60
CA ALA A 35 4.01 21.27 2.51
C ALA A 35 2.71 20.98 1.76
N ALA A 36 2.37 21.79 0.74
CA ALA A 36 1.21 21.58 -0.10
C ALA A 36 1.30 20.27 -0.89
N MET A 37 2.46 19.98 -1.49
CA MET A 37 2.70 18.72 -2.19
C MET A 37 2.62 17.50 -1.27
N SER A 38 3.19 17.59 -0.06
CA SER A 38 3.09 16.51 0.93
C SER A 38 1.64 16.21 1.29
N ARG A 39 0.83 17.25 1.54
CA ARG A 39 -0.61 17.09 1.83
C ARG A 39 -1.37 16.54 0.62
N ALA A 40 -1.09 17.04 -0.59
CA ALA A 40 -1.73 16.57 -1.81
C ALA A 40 -1.44 15.09 -2.06
N ALA A 41 -0.20 14.64 -1.85
CA ALA A 41 0.17 13.23 -1.97
C ALA A 41 -0.57 12.34 -0.96
N LEU A 42 -0.71 12.80 0.29
CA LEU A 42 -1.49 12.08 1.31
C LEU A 42 -2.97 12.00 0.92
N THR A 43 -3.56 13.13 0.52
CA THR A 43 -4.96 13.18 0.04
C THR A 43 -5.15 12.27 -1.16
N PHE A 44 -4.19 12.21 -2.09
CA PHE A 44 -4.24 11.30 -3.24
C PHE A 44 -4.31 9.83 -2.80
N ILE A 45 -3.45 9.39 -1.89
CA ILE A 45 -3.46 8.01 -1.37
C ILE A 45 -4.81 7.71 -0.71
N LEU A 46 -5.30 8.62 0.13
CA LEU A 46 -6.56 8.43 0.85
C LEU A 46 -7.77 8.39 -0.10
N TYR A 47 -7.74 9.25 -1.11
CA TYR A 47 -8.76 9.32 -2.15
C TYR A 47 -8.83 8.03 -2.95
N ILE A 48 -7.70 7.57 -3.53
CA ILE A 48 -7.66 6.32 -4.29
C ILE A 48 -8.02 5.13 -3.42
N SER A 49 -7.55 5.08 -2.18
CA SER A 49 -7.89 3.99 -1.23
C SER A 49 -9.40 3.95 -0.95
N THR A 50 -10.02 5.11 -0.77
CA THR A 50 -11.45 5.22 -0.53
C THR A 50 -12.26 4.80 -1.76
N THR A 51 -11.89 5.26 -2.96
CA THR A 51 -12.58 4.85 -4.19
C THR A 51 -12.39 3.36 -4.47
N ALA A 52 -11.18 2.81 -4.28
CA ALA A 52 -10.94 1.37 -4.43
C ALA A 52 -11.76 0.56 -3.42
N ASN A 53 -11.87 1.03 -2.18
CA ASN A 53 -12.73 0.42 -1.18
C ASN A 53 -14.22 0.45 -1.60
N GLN A 54 -14.69 1.54 -2.22
CA GLN A 54 -16.04 1.61 -2.78
C GLN A 54 -16.28 0.56 -3.88
N TYR A 55 -15.29 0.32 -4.77
CA TYR A 55 -15.40 -0.75 -5.77
C TYR A 55 -15.42 -2.15 -5.15
N ALA A 56 -14.58 -2.41 -4.16
CA ALA A 56 -14.57 -3.68 -3.43
C ALA A 56 -15.91 -3.92 -2.72
N SER A 57 -16.41 -2.91 -2.01
CA SER A 57 -17.69 -2.94 -1.29
C SER A 57 -18.87 -3.14 -2.24
N SER A 58 -18.88 -2.45 -3.38
CA SER A 58 -19.91 -2.60 -4.42
C SER A 58 -19.92 -4.01 -5.03
N ALA A 59 -18.76 -4.68 -5.04
CA ALA A 59 -18.62 -6.07 -5.45
C ALA A 59 -18.87 -7.08 -4.29
N LYS A 60 -19.42 -6.63 -3.15
CA LYS A 60 -19.67 -7.43 -1.94
C LYS A 60 -18.42 -8.10 -1.36
N ARG A 61 -17.25 -7.49 -1.54
CA ARG A 61 -15.98 -7.96 -0.98
C ARG A 61 -15.54 -7.05 0.17
N LYS A 62 -15.03 -7.66 1.24
CA LYS A 62 -14.39 -6.96 2.37
C LYS A 62 -12.90 -6.66 2.11
N THR A 63 -12.33 -7.22 1.05
CA THR A 63 -10.91 -7.09 0.70
C THR A 63 -10.75 -6.33 -0.61
N VAL A 64 -9.95 -5.27 -0.57
CA VAL A 64 -9.54 -4.51 -1.75
C VAL A 64 -8.56 -5.34 -2.56
N THR A 65 -8.81 -5.46 -3.86
CA THR A 65 -7.95 -6.18 -4.81
C THR A 65 -7.22 -5.21 -5.72
N VAL A 66 -6.18 -5.70 -6.39
CA VAL A 66 -5.43 -4.92 -7.40
C VAL A 66 -6.34 -4.35 -8.49
N GLN A 67 -7.37 -5.08 -8.88
CA GLN A 67 -8.34 -4.63 -9.89
C GLN A 67 -9.17 -3.43 -9.43
N ASP A 68 -9.45 -3.32 -8.13
CA ASP A 68 -10.19 -2.18 -7.58
C ASP A 68 -9.35 -0.90 -7.63
N ILE A 69 -8.04 -1.02 -7.42
CA ILE A 69 -7.09 0.11 -7.55
C ILE A 69 -7.03 0.59 -9.00
N PHE A 70 -6.90 -0.31 -9.97
CA PHE A 70 -6.89 0.09 -11.39
C PHE A 70 -8.21 0.74 -11.83
N LYS A 71 -9.35 0.20 -11.38
CA LYS A 71 -10.66 0.84 -11.64
C LYS A 71 -10.77 2.22 -11.02
N ALA A 72 -10.25 2.41 -9.80
CA ALA A 72 -10.19 3.71 -9.15
C ALA A 72 -9.31 4.71 -9.89
N LEU A 73 -8.16 4.29 -10.43
CA LEU A 73 -7.30 5.17 -11.22
C LEU A 73 -7.98 5.60 -12.53
N GLN A 74 -8.56 4.64 -13.27
CA GLN A 74 -9.21 4.91 -14.56
C GLN A 74 -10.46 5.79 -14.42
N SER A 75 -11.29 5.54 -13.40
CA SER A 75 -12.55 6.28 -13.24
C SER A 75 -12.34 7.70 -12.73
N ASN A 76 -11.20 7.97 -12.09
CA ASN A 76 -10.83 9.30 -11.57
C ASN A 76 -9.78 10.02 -12.45
N GLN A 77 -9.71 9.68 -13.75
CA GLN A 77 -8.86 10.35 -14.74
C GLN A 77 -7.35 10.31 -14.43
N PHE A 78 -6.89 9.26 -13.74
CA PHE A 78 -5.47 8.98 -13.52
C PHE A 78 -4.95 7.86 -14.45
N ASP A 79 -5.49 7.77 -15.66
CA ASP A 79 -5.14 6.74 -16.65
C ASP A 79 -3.63 6.70 -16.96
N MET A 80 -2.97 7.86 -16.89
CA MET A 80 -1.52 7.98 -17.08
C MET A 80 -0.68 7.18 -16.06
N LEU A 81 -1.27 6.80 -14.92
CA LEU A 81 -0.61 5.99 -13.90
C LEU A 81 -0.82 4.49 -14.09
N VAL A 82 -1.75 4.07 -14.97
CA VAL A 82 -2.13 2.66 -15.11
C VAL A 82 -1.00 1.84 -15.70
N GLU A 83 -0.45 2.26 -16.84
CA GLU A 83 0.65 1.56 -17.51
C GLU A 83 1.92 1.44 -16.64
N PRO A 84 2.47 2.53 -16.07
CA PRO A 84 3.67 2.42 -15.21
C PRO A 84 3.41 1.59 -13.94
N LEU A 85 2.19 1.61 -13.40
CA LEU A 85 1.84 0.79 -12.24
C LEU A 85 1.75 -0.71 -12.59
N GLN A 86 1.28 -1.05 -13.79
CA GLN A 86 1.26 -2.44 -14.26
C GLN A 86 2.67 -3.00 -14.45
N GLU A 87 3.57 -2.21 -15.00
CA GLU A 87 4.99 -2.58 -15.14
C GLU A 87 5.63 -2.81 -13.76
N ALA A 88 5.47 -1.86 -12.84
CA ALA A 88 5.98 -2.00 -11.47
C ALA A 88 5.41 -3.22 -10.73
N LEU A 89 4.13 -3.54 -10.95
CA LEU A 89 3.50 -4.73 -10.37
C LEU A 89 4.12 -6.02 -10.92
N LYS A 90 4.38 -6.08 -12.23
CA LYS A 90 5.02 -7.24 -12.85
C LYS A 90 6.43 -7.45 -12.30
N ASP A 91 7.22 -6.38 -12.22
CA ASP A 91 8.57 -6.42 -11.66
C ASP A 91 8.57 -6.90 -10.21
N TYR A 92 7.63 -6.41 -9.40
CA TYR A 92 7.45 -6.85 -8.01
C TYR A 92 7.13 -8.35 -7.92
N GLN A 93 6.23 -8.86 -8.76
CA GLN A 93 5.87 -10.27 -8.79
C GLN A 93 7.05 -11.17 -9.20
N GLU A 94 7.83 -10.74 -10.19
CA GLU A 94 9.03 -11.46 -10.63
C GLU A 94 10.09 -11.50 -9.53
N GLN A 95 10.36 -10.37 -8.87
CA GLN A 95 11.31 -10.31 -7.75
C GLN A 95 10.87 -11.17 -6.57
N THR A 96 9.57 -11.15 -6.25
CA THR A 96 9.00 -11.95 -5.16
C THR A 96 9.10 -13.44 -5.47
N ARG A 97 8.89 -13.85 -6.73
CA ARG A 97 9.06 -15.24 -7.16
C ARG A 97 10.51 -15.70 -7.04
N LYS A 98 11.47 -14.90 -7.51
CA LYS A 98 12.92 -15.17 -7.39
C LYS A 98 13.35 -15.37 -5.93
N LYS A 99 12.90 -14.48 -5.03
CA LYS A 99 13.19 -14.60 -3.59
C LYS A 99 12.66 -15.91 -2.99
N LYS A 100 11.44 -16.32 -3.37
CA LYS A 100 10.86 -17.60 -2.93
C LYS A 100 11.69 -18.79 -3.45
N GLU A 101 12.07 -18.78 -4.73
CA GLU A 101 12.91 -19.82 -5.33
C GLU A 101 14.30 -19.92 -4.68
N GLU A 102 14.92 -18.78 -4.33
CA GLU A 102 16.21 -18.74 -3.62
C GLU A 102 16.10 -19.28 -2.18
N SER A 103 15.02 -18.94 -1.47
CA SER A 103 14.78 -19.45 -0.11
C SER A 103 14.52 -20.97 -0.09
N ALA A 104 13.81 -21.50 -1.09
CA ALA A 104 13.56 -22.93 -1.24
C ALA A 104 14.85 -23.71 -1.56
N LYS A 105 15.74 -23.15 -2.40
CA LYS A 105 17.06 -23.75 -2.69
C LYS A 105 17.99 -23.75 -1.48
N LYS A 106 17.87 -22.76 -0.59
CA LYS A 106 18.66 -22.70 0.65
C LYS A 106 18.23 -23.75 1.69
N GLN A 107 16.96 -24.14 1.70
CA GLN A 107 16.44 -25.18 2.59
C GLN A 107 16.80 -26.61 2.11
N GLN A 108 17.07 -26.82 0.82
CA GLN A 108 17.50 -28.13 0.30
C GLN A 108 19.00 -28.45 0.48
N ASN A 109 19.83 -27.49 0.90
CA ASN A 109 21.28 -27.64 1.05
C ASN A 109 21.78 -27.70 2.52
N GLN A 110 20.89 -27.90 3.49
CA GLN A 110 21.32 -28.26 4.85
C GLN A 110 21.45 -29.79 4.97
N PRO A 111 22.62 -30.33 5.38
CA PRO A 111 22.70 -31.74 5.76
C PRO A 111 21.83 -31.97 7.01
N GLU A 112 21.07 -33.07 7.02
CA GLU A 112 20.33 -33.53 8.20
C GLU A 112 21.24 -33.58 9.43
N SER A 113 21.02 -32.70 10.40
CA SER A 113 21.47 -32.91 11.77
C SER A 113 20.36 -32.55 12.74
N THR A 114 19.76 -33.61 13.27
CA THR A 114 19.13 -33.75 14.59
C THR A 114 18.01 -32.79 14.99
N VAL A 115 16.82 -33.39 15.06
CA VAL A 115 15.60 -32.98 15.76
C VAL A 115 15.90 -32.56 17.20
N GLU A 116 15.45 -31.39 17.63
CA GLU A 116 15.05 -31.08 19.00
C GLU A 116 14.06 -29.91 19.00
N ASN A 117 12.98 -30.07 19.77
CA ASN A 117 11.77 -29.25 19.83
C ASN A 117 12.01 -27.83 20.35
N ASP A 118 11.18 -26.87 19.92
CA ASP A 118 10.56 -25.94 20.87
C ASP A 118 9.18 -25.49 20.35
N GLU A 119 8.17 -25.63 21.21
CA GLU A 119 6.77 -25.29 21.01
C GLU A 119 6.54 -23.76 21.16
N ASN A 120 5.29 -23.33 20.93
CA ASN A 120 4.69 -21.98 21.10
C ASN A 120 4.83 -21.00 19.91
N ASP A 121 3.79 -20.37 19.38
CA ASP A 121 2.43 -20.11 19.88
C ASP A 121 1.38 -20.22 18.76
N GLU A 122 0.28 -20.89 19.07
CA GLU A 122 -0.98 -20.84 18.34
C GLU A 122 -1.58 -19.45 18.46
N ILE A 123 -1.85 -18.77 17.33
CA ILE A 123 -2.70 -17.57 17.34
C ILE A 123 -4.13 -18.04 17.09
N GLU A 124 -4.87 -18.20 18.19
CA GLU A 124 -6.32 -18.30 18.20
C GLU A 124 -6.91 -17.02 17.59
N ASN A 125 -7.67 -17.16 16.50
CA ASN A 125 -8.49 -16.07 15.96
C ASN A 125 -9.84 -16.09 16.68
N GLU A 126 -9.92 -15.41 17.83
CA GLU A 126 -11.20 -14.99 18.40
C GLU A 126 -11.70 -13.75 17.65
N VAL A 127 -12.69 -13.94 16.77
CA VAL A 127 -13.53 -12.84 16.30
C VAL A 127 -14.82 -12.91 17.11
N GLU A 128 -14.87 -12.13 18.18
CA GLU A 128 -16.10 -11.85 18.91
C GLU A 128 -17.11 -11.23 17.94
N ASN A 129 -18.27 -11.89 17.83
CA ASN A 129 -19.46 -11.30 17.23
C ASN A 129 -20.15 -10.52 18.34
N GLU A 130 -20.18 -9.19 18.25
CA GLU A 130 -21.13 -8.40 19.02
C GLU A 130 -22.37 -8.12 18.16
N ASP A 131 -23.46 -8.71 18.65
CA ASP A 131 -24.87 -8.54 18.32
C ASP A 131 -25.28 -7.06 18.20
N ASN A 132 -25.92 -6.65 17.10
CA ASN A 132 -27.39 -6.60 16.95
C ASN A 132 -28.07 -5.53 17.84
N GLU A 133 -28.16 -4.28 17.35
CA GLU A 133 -29.13 -3.31 17.87
C GLU A 133 -30.50 -3.47 17.16
N PRO A 134 -31.61 -3.63 17.89
CA PRO A 134 -32.94 -3.67 17.30
C PRO A 134 -33.42 -2.25 16.96
N VAL A 135 -33.78 -2.02 15.70
CA VAL A 135 -34.58 -0.85 15.31
C VAL A 135 -36.00 -1.06 15.82
N VAL A 136 -36.39 -0.26 16.81
CA VAL A 136 -37.77 -0.16 17.28
C VAL A 136 -38.55 0.75 16.31
N GLU A 137 -39.79 0.35 16.03
CA GLU A 137 -40.85 0.93 15.17
C GLU A 137 -40.81 2.45 14.91
#